data_AF-F1TF27-F1
#
_entry.id   AF-F1TF27-F1
#
_cell.length_a   1.000
_cell.length_b   1.000
_cell.length_c   1.000
_cell.angle_alpha   90.00
_cell.angle_beta   90.00
_cell.angle_gamma   90.00
#
_symmetry.space_group_name_H-M   'P 1'
#
loop_
_entity.id
_entity.type
_entity.pdbx_description
1 polymer ?
#
loop_
_entity_poly.entity_id
_entity_poly.type
_entity_poly.pdbx_seq_one_letter_code
_entity_poly.pdbx_strand_id
1 'polypeptide(L)'
;MKKINRTLLKSIPVLVTLVLVVSIILLISQKASSEPWVQTNGPYGGYIHCFAMEGKDIFVGTEGSGVFHSTNDGISWIAVNSGLTSKNVYSLAVSGTNIIAGTNGGVYISNNKGVSWKPDNSDLKNTIVLTFAVSGTNIFAGTSSGVFLSTDNGVNWKAANSGLTFISVNSLAISGGNIFAGTEDGGIFLSTNNGESWSPVNSGLTTKQINSVAVSGTTIFAGTYGGGIFASENNGKSWTAVNSGLTNNHVYFIACSSRSIFAGTDEGIFISSNGGKTWSAVNSGLTNKYVFSLAVEDKKIFAGTNGGGVFLSTDNGTSWRGVSSGLLNTHVGTIVMRDKAIFAGTNGAGVFLSEDSGKNWKKINNGLSNPYVFSLAVSGTNIYAGTNGGGVFLSTDNGTNWIEVNSGLTNKYVYSLAVSGTNIFAGTLGGGAFISTDSGTSWRPINSGLPNPNVGSLAVSGKNIFVGTFGNGVFLSSDNGESWKEVNSGLTNTQIFSLTVSGTNIYAGTPEDGVFISTDNGTSWRPTNTGLTTPKIDCLASKGKTVIAGTFGGGVYTSDNSGKSWKQENSGLENIDAYSFCINGSSILAGTNGRGIWVK
;
A
#
# COMPACT_ATOMS: atom_id res chain seq x y z
N MET A 1 -76.79 -35.09 9.67
CA MET A 1 -75.82 -34.37 8.82
C MET A 1 -74.46 -34.33 9.53
N LYS A 2 -73.45 -34.91 8.86
CA LYS A 2 -71.99 -34.98 9.10
C LYS A 2 -71.47 -35.12 10.55
N LYS A 3 -71.11 -36.38 10.90
CA LYS A 3 -70.15 -36.72 11.98
C LYS A 3 -68.81 -36.04 11.70
N ILE A 4 -68.42 -35.10 12.56
CA ILE A 4 -67.07 -34.50 12.53
C ILE A 4 -66.09 -35.56 13.06
N ASN A 5 -65.04 -35.82 12.27
CA ASN A 5 -64.07 -36.88 12.49
C ASN A 5 -63.19 -36.53 13.72
N ARG A 6 -63.35 -37.27 14.84
CA ARG A 6 -62.63 -37.01 16.11
C ARG A 6 -61.11 -37.06 15.99
N THR A 7 -60.59 -37.68 14.94
CA THR A 7 -59.16 -37.71 14.59
C THR A 7 -58.62 -36.35 14.15
N LEU A 8 -59.45 -35.49 13.53
CA LEU A 8 -59.03 -34.13 13.15
C LEU A 8 -58.93 -33.18 14.35
N LEU A 9 -59.70 -33.38 15.43
CA LEU A 9 -59.63 -32.49 16.60
C LEU A 9 -58.39 -32.75 17.48
N LYS A 10 -57.81 -33.96 17.45
CA LYS A 10 -56.61 -34.30 18.23
C LYS A 10 -55.30 -33.81 17.59
N SER A 11 -55.30 -33.52 16.29
CA SER A 11 -54.13 -33.01 15.57
C SER A 11 -54.04 -31.48 15.61
N ILE A 12 -55.10 -30.77 15.97
CA ILE A 12 -55.12 -29.29 16.04
C ILE A 12 -54.10 -28.74 17.05
N PRO A 13 -53.96 -29.26 18.29
CA PRO A 13 -52.96 -28.74 19.23
C PRO A 13 -51.54 -28.99 18.73
N VAL A 14 -51.28 -30.14 18.10
CA VAL A 14 -49.97 -30.50 17.54
C VAL A 14 -49.63 -29.60 16.35
N LEU A 15 -50.59 -29.33 15.46
CA LEU A 15 -50.40 -28.45 14.31
C LEU A 15 -50.20 -26.99 14.75
N VAL A 16 -50.95 -26.52 15.74
CA VAL A 16 -50.80 -25.17 16.32
C VAL A 16 -49.45 -25.03 17.02
N THR A 17 -48.98 -26.07 17.73
CA THR A 17 -47.67 -26.08 18.39
C THR A 17 -46.54 -26.12 17.37
N LEU A 18 -46.69 -26.90 16.29
CA LEU A 18 -45.72 -26.95 15.19
C LEU A 18 -45.65 -25.61 14.45
N VAL A 19 -46.78 -24.96 14.17
CA VAL A 19 -46.82 -23.62 13.55
C VAL A 19 -46.22 -22.57 14.49
N LEU A 20 -46.48 -22.63 15.81
CA LEU A 20 -45.86 -21.73 16.79
C LEU A 20 -44.35 -21.96 16.91
N VAL A 21 -43.88 -23.20 16.91
CA VAL A 21 -42.44 -23.52 16.94
C VAL A 21 -41.77 -23.11 15.64
N VAL A 22 -42.37 -23.34 14.48
CA VAL A 22 -41.84 -22.87 13.18
C VAL A 22 -41.87 -21.34 13.09
N SER A 23 -42.90 -20.68 13.63
CA SER A 23 -42.97 -19.21 13.69
C SER A 23 -41.94 -18.65 14.66
N ILE A 24 -41.72 -19.27 15.82
CA ILE A 24 -40.68 -18.92 16.79
C ILE A 24 -39.29 -19.19 16.19
N ILE A 25 -39.09 -20.26 15.41
CA ILE A 25 -37.83 -20.52 14.69
C ILE A 25 -37.63 -19.50 13.55
N LEU A 26 -38.68 -19.07 12.84
CA LEU A 26 -38.65 -18.00 11.84
C LEU A 26 -38.44 -16.60 12.46
N LEU A 27 -38.91 -16.38 13.70
CA LEU A 27 -38.69 -15.18 14.49
C LEU A 27 -37.29 -15.16 15.15
N ILE A 28 -36.74 -16.33 15.53
CA ILE A 28 -35.38 -16.47 16.07
C ILE A 28 -34.32 -16.44 14.96
N SER A 29 -34.67 -16.80 13.71
CA SER A 29 -33.75 -16.77 12.57
C SER A 29 -33.68 -15.43 11.83
N GLN A 30 -34.45 -14.41 12.23
CA GLN A 30 -34.06 -13.02 11.98
C GLN A 30 -33.12 -12.51 13.07
N LYS A 31 -32.03 -13.25 13.32
CA LYS A 31 -30.81 -12.59 13.78
C LYS A 31 -30.46 -11.67 12.63
N ALA A 32 -30.60 -10.35 12.81
CA ALA A 32 -30.16 -9.37 11.83
C ALA A 32 -28.75 -9.75 11.38
N SER A 33 -28.61 -10.37 10.22
CA SER A 33 -27.32 -10.50 9.59
C SER A 33 -26.96 -9.06 9.25
N SER A 34 -26.10 -8.46 10.06
CA SER A 34 -25.51 -7.18 9.69
C SER A 34 -25.01 -7.31 8.27
N GLU A 35 -25.37 -6.40 7.38
CA GLU A 35 -24.90 -6.45 6.00
C GLU A 35 -23.37 -6.59 6.00
N PRO A 36 -22.82 -7.50 5.19
CA PRO A 36 -21.38 -7.67 5.09
C PRO A 36 -20.77 -6.39 4.53
N TRP A 37 -19.51 -6.12 4.88
CA TRP A 37 -18.72 -5.12 4.20
C TRP A 37 -18.63 -5.45 2.72
N VAL A 38 -18.88 -4.44 1.88
CA VAL A 38 -18.76 -4.54 0.43
C VAL A 38 -17.61 -3.65 -0.02
N GLN A 39 -16.69 -4.22 -0.79
CA GLN A 39 -15.61 -3.45 -1.37
C GLN A 39 -16.19 -2.46 -2.37
N THR A 40 -15.81 -1.20 -2.25
CA THR A 40 -16.18 -0.19 -3.23
C THR A 40 -15.37 -0.40 -4.51
N ASN A 41 -15.78 0.25 -5.60
CA ASN A 41 -15.08 0.11 -6.87
C ASN A 41 -13.73 0.85 -6.87
N GLY A 42 -13.22 1.40 -5.78
CA GLY A 42 -11.96 2.15 -5.76
C GLY A 42 -11.54 2.47 -4.33
N PRO A 43 -10.58 3.38 -4.12
CA PRO A 43 -9.70 3.99 -5.11
C PRO A 43 -8.77 2.96 -5.76
N TYR A 44 -8.21 3.30 -6.92
CA TYR A 44 -7.34 2.41 -7.67
C TYR A 44 -5.88 2.86 -7.66
N GLY A 45 -4.96 1.92 -7.51
CA GLY A 45 -3.52 2.15 -7.42
C GLY A 45 -2.83 0.95 -6.78
N GLY A 46 -1.68 1.20 -6.18
CA GLY A 46 -0.95 0.20 -5.42
C GLY A 46 0.51 0.05 -5.81
N TYR A 47 1.15 -0.85 -5.07
CA TYR A 47 2.57 -1.17 -5.18
C TYR A 47 2.76 -2.21 -6.28
N ILE A 48 3.48 -1.83 -7.33
CA ILE A 48 3.76 -2.70 -8.48
C ILE A 48 5.23 -3.13 -8.46
N HIS A 49 5.46 -4.42 -8.22
CA HIS A 49 6.81 -4.98 -8.18
C HIS A 49 7.31 -5.44 -9.54
N CYS A 50 6.43 -6.03 -10.36
CA CYS A 50 6.85 -6.63 -11.61
C CYS A 50 5.75 -6.69 -12.66
N PHE A 51 6.17 -6.92 -13.90
CA PHE A 51 5.32 -7.10 -15.07
C PHE A 51 5.71 -8.39 -15.79
N ALA A 52 4.74 -8.98 -16.48
CA ALA A 52 4.99 -9.93 -17.55
C ALA A 52 4.00 -9.67 -18.70
N MET A 53 4.45 -9.86 -19.93
CA MET A 53 3.65 -9.59 -21.14
C MET A 53 3.71 -10.77 -22.10
N GLU A 54 2.56 -11.11 -22.69
CA GLU A 54 2.42 -12.07 -23.80
C GLU A 54 1.44 -11.47 -24.83
N GLY A 55 1.97 -10.75 -25.81
CA GLY A 55 1.15 -9.98 -26.75
C GLY A 55 0.28 -8.96 -26.01
N LYS A 56 -1.05 -9.07 -26.13
CA LYS A 56 -2.00 -8.16 -25.46
C LYS A 56 -2.22 -8.45 -23.98
N ASP A 57 -1.79 -9.62 -23.50
CA ASP A 57 -1.99 -10.04 -22.13
C ASP A 57 -0.88 -9.45 -21.27
N ILE A 58 -1.26 -8.65 -20.27
CA ILE A 58 -0.33 -7.99 -19.35
C ILE A 58 -0.67 -8.45 -17.94
N PHE A 59 0.34 -8.93 -17.23
CA PHE A 59 0.24 -9.34 -15.84
C PHE A 59 1.08 -8.43 -14.97
N VAL A 60 0.56 -8.08 -13.80
CA VAL A 60 1.31 -7.33 -12.79
C VAL A 60 1.33 -8.08 -11.48
N GLY A 61 2.51 -8.18 -10.89
CA GLY A 61 2.71 -8.66 -9.52
C GLY A 61 2.71 -7.48 -8.56
N THR A 62 1.99 -7.65 -7.45
CA THR A 62 1.77 -6.57 -6.48
C THR A 62 2.25 -6.95 -5.09
N GLU A 63 2.43 -5.95 -4.23
CA GLU A 63 2.59 -6.16 -2.80
C GLU A 63 1.22 -6.48 -2.17
N GLY A 64 1.08 -7.63 -1.52
CA GLY A 64 -0.09 -8.01 -0.71
C GLY A 64 -1.36 -8.44 -1.47
N SER A 65 -1.48 -8.12 -2.76
CA SER A 65 -2.70 -8.37 -3.54
C SER A 65 -2.57 -9.40 -4.67
N GLY A 66 -1.39 -10.00 -4.83
CA GLY A 66 -1.14 -11.08 -5.79
C GLY A 66 -0.97 -10.55 -7.20
N VAL A 67 -1.50 -11.30 -8.17
CA VAL A 67 -1.41 -11.02 -9.60
C VAL A 67 -2.69 -10.41 -10.14
N PHE A 68 -2.56 -9.38 -10.97
CA PHE A 68 -3.64 -8.84 -11.77
C PHE A 68 -3.34 -9.01 -13.26
N HIS A 69 -4.39 -9.13 -14.05
CA HIS A 69 -4.34 -9.34 -15.50
C HIS A 69 -5.13 -8.27 -16.24
N SER A 70 -4.57 -7.80 -17.35
CA SER A 70 -5.20 -6.88 -18.30
C SER A 70 -5.08 -7.42 -19.71
N THR A 71 -6.09 -7.13 -20.53
CA THR A 71 -6.16 -7.50 -21.96
C THR A 71 -6.36 -6.28 -22.86
N ASN A 72 -6.30 -5.07 -22.29
CA ASN A 72 -6.65 -3.80 -22.93
C ASN A 72 -5.64 -2.70 -22.60
N ASP A 73 -4.35 -3.00 -22.73
CA ASP A 73 -3.25 -2.05 -22.49
C ASP A 73 -3.28 -1.42 -21.07
N GLY A 74 -3.65 -2.23 -20.07
CA GLY A 74 -3.70 -1.80 -18.67
C GLY A 74 -4.88 -0.89 -18.34
N ILE A 75 -5.78 -0.57 -19.29
CA ILE A 75 -6.92 0.33 -19.02
C ILE A 75 -7.75 -0.20 -17.85
N SER A 76 -7.94 -1.52 -17.78
CA SER A 76 -8.56 -2.20 -16.63
C SER A 76 -7.81 -3.46 -16.23
N TRP A 77 -7.85 -3.77 -14.94
CA TRP A 77 -7.19 -4.91 -14.31
C TRP A 77 -8.20 -5.77 -13.56
N ILE A 78 -8.00 -7.09 -13.60
CA ILE A 78 -8.78 -8.07 -12.83
C ILE A 78 -7.81 -8.91 -12.02
N ALA A 79 -8.13 -9.14 -10.75
CA ALA A 79 -7.34 -10.01 -9.88
C ALA A 79 -7.47 -11.48 -10.33
N VAL A 80 -6.35 -12.17 -10.49
CA VAL A 80 -6.28 -13.57 -10.95
C VAL A 80 -5.44 -14.39 -9.96
N ASN A 81 -6.04 -14.69 -8.80
CA ASN A 81 -5.31 -15.15 -7.60
C ASN A 81 -5.74 -16.52 -7.07
N SER A 82 -6.60 -17.26 -7.78
CA SER A 82 -7.10 -18.53 -7.29
C SER A 82 -5.94 -19.51 -7.06
N GLY A 83 -5.77 -20.04 -5.85
CA GLY A 83 -4.65 -20.93 -5.50
C GLY A 83 -3.31 -20.24 -5.21
N LEU A 84 -3.21 -18.91 -5.38
CA LEU A 84 -2.03 -18.13 -5.02
C LEU A 84 -2.11 -17.75 -3.52
N THR A 85 -1.53 -18.59 -2.67
CA THR A 85 -1.60 -18.42 -1.21
C THR A 85 -0.60 -17.39 -0.68
N SER A 86 0.52 -17.16 -1.39
CA SER A 86 1.43 -16.05 -1.14
C SER A 86 1.18 -14.92 -2.14
N LYS A 87 0.77 -13.74 -1.62
CA LYS A 87 0.29 -12.61 -2.44
C LYS A 87 1.30 -11.48 -2.62
N ASN A 88 2.50 -11.58 -2.05
CA ASN A 88 3.60 -10.68 -2.36
C ASN A 88 4.33 -11.25 -3.57
N VAL A 89 4.09 -10.67 -4.75
CA VAL A 89 4.64 -11.17 -6.03
C VAL A 89 5.74 -10.23 -6.49
N TYR A 90 6.99 -10.67 -6.40
CA TYR A 90 8.17 -9.85 -6.72
C TYR A 90 8.64 -10.01 -8.16
N SER A 91 8.36 -11.16 -8.77
CA SER A 91 8.75 -11.43 -10.16
C SER A 91 7.71 -12.24 -10.90
N LEU A 92 7.60 -12.00 -12.20
CA LEU A 92 6.77 -12.75 -13.13
C LEU A 92 7.60 -13.12 -14.36
N ALA A 93 7.37 -14.31 -14.88
CA ALA A 93 7.96 -14.76 -16.14
C ALA A 93 6.95 -15.52 -16.98
N VAL A 94 7.12 -15.46 -18.30
CA VAL A 94 6.40 -16.29 -19.27
C VAL A 94 7.38 -17.27 -19.89
N SER A 95 7.05 -18.56 -19.86
CA SER A 95 7.83 -19.62 -20.50
C SER A 95 6.89 -20.60 -21.19
N GLY A 96 6.90 -20.62 -22.52
CA GLY A 96 5.88 -21.33 -23.30
C GLY A 96 4.48 -20.80 -22.96
N THR A 97 3.57 -21.69 -22.57
CA THR A 97 2.20 -21.33 -22.14
C THR A 97 2.08 -21.04 -20.64
N ASN A 98 3.18 -21.14 -19.88
CA ASN A 98 3.16 -21.00 -18.44
C ASN A 98 3.49 -19.56 -18.03
N ILE A 99 2.77 -19.08 -17.01
CA ILE A 99 3.12 -17.90 -16.25
C ILE A 99 3.62 -18.37 -14.89
N ILE A 100 4.76 -17.83 -14.48
CA ILE A 100 5.45 -18.22 -13.26
C ILE A 100 5.54 -16.97 -12.38
N ALA A 101 5.09 -17.10 -11.14
CA ALA A 101 5.12 -16.04 -10.14
C ALA A 101 6.12 -16.39 -9.03
N GLY A 102 7.05 -15.47 -8.80
CA GLY A 102 8.02 -15.52 -7.72
C GLY A 102 7.51 -14.69 -6.56
N THR A 103 7.40 -15.31 -5.39
CA THR A 103 6.73 -14.72 -4.23
C THR A 103 7.61 -14.80 -2.97
N ASN A 104 7.14 -14.27 -1.83
CA ASN A 104 7.81 -14.54 -0.54
C ASN A 104 7.61 -15.98 -0.03
N GLY A 105 6.69 -16.75 -0.64
CA GLY A 105 6.43 -18.14 -0.29
C GLY A 105 7.12 -19.17 -1.18
N GLY A 106 7.86 -18.74 -2.21
CA GLY A 106 8.41 -19.58 -3.27
C GLY A 106 7.78 -19.30 -4.63
N VAL A 107 7.73 -20.31 -5.50
CA VAL A 107 7.25 -20.21 -6.88
C VAL A 107 5.82 -20.73 -7.02
N TYR A 108 5.03 -20.08 -7.86
CA TYR A 108 3.71 -20.53 -8.29
C TYR A 108 3.63 -20.55 -9.81
N ILE A 109 2.91 -21.51 -10.36
CA ILE A 109 2.75 -21.67 -11.80
C ILE A 109 1.27 -21.66 -12.17
N SER A 110 0.99 -20.97 -13.26
CA SER A 110 -0.30 -20.97 -13.94
C SER A 110 -0.12 -21.37 -15.40
N ASN A 111 -0.96 -22.28 -15.88
CA ASN A 111 -1.04 -22.68 -17.29
C ASN A 111 -2.32 -22.18 -17.97
N ASN A 112 -3.07 -21.29 -17.30
CA ASN A 112 -4.36 -20.78 -17.75
C ASN A 112 -4.45 -19.27 -17.55
N LYS A 113 -3.37 -18.55 -17.88
CA LYS A 113 -3.29 -17.09 -17.83
C LYS A 113 -3.63 -16.50 -16.45
N GLY A 114 -3.09 -17.12 -15.40
CA GLY A 114 -3.24 -16.66 -14.02
C GLY A 114 -4.58 -17.00 -13.38
N VAL A 115 -5.56 -17.54 -14.10
CA VAL A 115 -6.90 -17.85 -13.54
C VAL A 115 -6.78 -18.76 -12.31
N SER A 116 -5.87 -19.73 -12.35
CA SER A 116 -5.49 -20.52 -11.19
C SER A 116 -3.99 -20.75 -11.12
N TRP A 117 -3.48 -20.84 -9.89
CA TRP A 117 -2.08 -21.06 -9.55
C TRP A 117 -1.94 -22.33 -8.76
N LYS A 118 -0.83 -23.02 -8.97
CA LYS A 118 -0.38 -24.13 -8.13
C LYS A 118 0.97 -23.74 -7.53
N PRO A 119 1.17 -23.93 -6.22
CA PRO A 119 2.50 -23.80 -5.66
C PRO A 119 3.40 -24.86 -6.28
N ASP A 120 4.58 -24.45 -6.69
CA ASP A 120 5.64 -25.36 -7.11
C ASP A 120 6.76 -25.30 -6.08
N ASN A 121 6.55 -26.06 -5.00
CA ASN A 121 7.31 -25.96 -3.75
C ASN A 121 8.38 -27.05 -3.65
N SER A 122 9.24 -27.22 -4.67
CA SER A 122 10.52 -27.92 -4.49
C SER A 122 11.45 -27.11 -3.57
N ASP A 123 12.77 -27.11 -3.75
CA ASP A 123 13.76 -26.47 -2.87
C ASP A 123 13.57 -24.94 -2.61
N LEU A 124 12.55 -24.31 -3.17
CA LEU A 124 12.20 -22.89 -3.08
C LEU A 124 11.14 -22.54 -2.01
N LYS A 125 10.68 -23.50 -1.20
CA LYS A 125 9.67 -23.23 -0.17
C LYS A 125 10.19 -22.22 0.87
N ASN A 126 9.38 -21.18 1.16
CA ASN A 126 9.71 -20.09 2.07
C ASN A 126 10.95 -19.27 1.66
N THR A 127 11.32 -19.34 0.38
CA THR A 127 12.40 -18.53 -0.19
C THR A 127 11.78 -17.39 -0.98
N ILE A 128 12.29 -16.17 -0.79
CA ILE A 128 11.82 -15.00 -1.55
C ILE A 128 12.41 -15.06 -2.95
N VAL A 129 11.55 -15.10 -3.97
CA VAL A 129 11.96 -15.16 -5.38
C VAL A 129 11.87 -13.78 -6.03
N LEU A 130 13.01 -13.12 -6.16
CA LEU A 130 13.14 -11.71 -6.50
C LEU A 130 13.13 -11.44 -8.01
N THR A 131 13.62 -12.38 -8.83
CA THR A 131 13.77 -12.20 -10.27
C THR A 131 13.72 -13.54 -11.00
N PHE A 132 13.32 -13.52 -12.27
CA PHE A 132 13.51 -14.64 -13.18
C PHE A 132 14.29 -14.21 -14.42
N ALA A 133 14.99 -15.17 -15.03
CA ALA A 133 15.49 -15.06 -16.40
C ALA A 133 15.18 -16.34 -17.16
N VAL A 134 14.63 -16.22 -18.36
CA VAL A 134 14.17 -17.35 -19.18
C VAL A 134 15.05 -17.47 -20.43
N SER A 135 15.49 -18.69 -20.75
CA SER A 135 16.20 -19.01 -21.98
C SER A 135 15.75 -20.38 -22.50
N GLY A 136 14.86 -20.37 -23.50
CA GLY A 136 14.22 -21.60 -23.98
C GLY A 136 13.34 -22.21 -22.89
N THR A 137 13.59 -23.47 -22.52
CA THR A 137 12.90 -24.14 -21.40
C THR A 137 13.59 -23.95 -20.05
N ASN A 138 14.78 -23.34 -20.03
CA ASN A 138 15.52 -23.08 -18.82
C ASN A 138 15.03 -21.79 -18.17
N ILE A 139 14.82 -21.84 -16.86
CA ILE A 139 14.38 -20.69 -16.06
C ILE A 139 15.28 -20.60 -14.84
N PHE A 140 15.90 -19.45 -14.68
CA PHE A 140 16.72 -19.13 -13.52
C PHE A 140 15.91 -18.24 -12.58
N ALA A 141 15.80 -18.61 -11.32
CA ALA A 141 15.20 -17.81 -10.26
C ALA A 141 16.32 -17.24 -9.40
N GLY A 142 16.41 -15.91 -9.34
CA GLY A 142 17.25 -15.21 -8.38
C GLY A 142 16.45 -14.99 -7.11
N THR A 143 17.02 -15.38 -5.98
CA THR A 143 16.31 -15.46 -4.71
C THR A 143 17.11 -14.86 -3.56
N SER A 144 16.48 -14.73 -2.40
CA SER A 144 17.18 -14.41 -1.14
C SER A 144 18.16 -15.51 -0.68
N SER A 145 18.23 -16.65 -1.36
CA SER A 145 19.02 -17.83 -0.97
C SER A 145 19.78 -18.47 -2.14
N GLY A 146 20.09 -17.66 -3.15
CA GLY A 146 20.92 -18.00 -4.29
C GLY A 146 20.15 -18.04 -5.60
N VAL A 147 20.75 -18.68 -6.61
CA VAL A 147 20.11 -18.97 -7.89
C VAL A 147 19.56 -20.40 -7.88
N PHE A 148 18.35 -20.56 -8.38
CA PHE A 148 17.74 -21.86 -8.66
C PHE A 148 17.46 -21.99 -10.16
N LEU A 149 17.62 -23.19 -10.69
CA LEU A 149 17.41 -23.50 -12.10
C LEU A 149 16.29 -24.53 -12.23
N SER A 150 15.35 -24.25 -13.14
CA SER A 150 14.46 -25.21 -13.75
C SER A 150 14.83 -25.43 -15.20
N THR A 151 14.83 -26.68 -15.66
CA THR A 151 15.10 -27.04 -17.07
C THR A 151 13.84 -27.52 -17.81
N ASP A 152 12.69 -27.48 -17.15
CA ASP A 152 11.42 -28.07 -17.55
C ASP A 152 10.24 -27.08 -17.47
N ASN A 153 10.48 -25.82 -17.85
CA ASN A 153 9.49 -24.74 -17.86
C ASN A 153 8.88 -24.43 -16.48
N GLY A 154 9.71 -24.48 -15.45
CA GLY A 154 9.38 -24.09 -14.09
C GLY A 154 8.89 -25.23 -13.19
N VAL A 155 8.74 -26.46 -13.71
CA VAL A 155 8.08 -27.57 -12.99
C VAL A 155 8.95 -28.18 -11.89
N ASN A 156 10.27 -28.20 -12.05
CA ASN A 156 11.20 -28.64 -11.02
C ASN A 156 12.35 -27.64 -10.88
N TRP A 157 12.80 -27.40 -9.65
CA TRP A 157 13.89 -26.47 -9.35
C TRP A 157 15.01 -27.14 -8.56
N LYS A 158 16.24 -26.72 -8.86
CA LYS A 158 17.46 -27.11 -8.13
C LYS A 158 18.35 -25.90 -7.89
N ALA A 159 18.98 -25.85 -6.72
CA ALA A 159 19.99 -24.83 -6.41
C ALA A 159 21.21 -24.90 -7.33
N ALA A 160 21.68 -23.73 -7.79
CA ALA A 160 22.75 -23.56 -8.76
C ALA A 160 23.75 -22.49 -8.25
N ASN A 161 24.39 -22.75 -7.11
CA ASN A 161 25.10 -21.73 -6.31
C ASN A 161 26.63 -21.87 -6.27
N SER A 162 27.22 -22.80 -7.03
CA SER A 162 28.66 -23.05 -6.94
C SER A 162 29.46 -21.80 -7.34
N GLY A 163 30.30 -21.27 -6.44
CA GLY A 163 31.08 -20.05 -6.67
C GLY A 163 30.31 -18.74 -6.46
N LEU A 164 29.00 -18.79 -6.18
CA LEU A 164 28.20 -17.61 -5.82
C LEU A 164 28.37 -17.33 -4.32
N THR A 165 29.33 -16.49 -3.96
CA THR A 165 29.68 -16.22 -2.55
C THR A 165 28.71 -15.26 -1.84
N PHE A 166 27.84 -14.57 -2.60
CA PHE A 166 26.76 -13.75 -2.09
C PHE A 166 25.44 -14.24 -2.67
N ILE A 167 24.56 -14.74 -1.81
CA ILE A 167 23.38 -15.50 -2.22
C ILE A 167 22.10 -14.68 -2.35
N SER A 168 22.08 -13.42 -1.93
CA SER A 168 20.94 -12.52 -2.17
C SER A 168 21.02 -11.99 -3.60
N VAL A 169 20.21 -12.55 -4.51
CA VAL A 169 20.24 -12.25 -5.95
C VAL A 169 19.04 -11.39 -6.34
N ASN A 170 19.29 -10.11 -6.60
CA ASN A 170 18.25 -9.12 -6.93
C ASN A 170 17.86 -9.14 -8.40
N SER A 171 18.78 -9.48 -9.29
CA SER A 171 18.54 -9.40 -10.74
C SER A 171 19.31 -10.46 -11.51
N LEU A 172 18.68 -10.99 -12.56
CA LEU A 172 19.27 -11.93 -13.50
C LEU A 172 19.11 -11.43 -14.93
N ALA A 173 20.16 -11.56 -15.73
CA ALA A 173 20.09 -11.25 -17.16
C ALA A 173 20.87 -12.28 -17.97
N ILE A 174 20.39 -12.56 -19.19
CA ILE A 174 21.01 -13.52 -20.11
C ILE A 174 21.47 -12.79 -21.36
N SER A 175 22.72 -13.01 -21.76
CA SER A 175 23.29 -12.50 -23.01
C SER A 175 24.01 -13.63 -23.74
N GLY A 176 23.42 -14.12 -24.83
CA GLY A 176 23.89 -15.34 -25.49
C GLY A 176 23.84 -16.53 -24.53
N GLY A 177 24.98 -17.20 -24.32
CA GLY A 177 25.11 -18.31 -23.36
C GLY A 177 25.53 -17.89 -21.95
N ASN A 178 25.70 -16.59 -21.70
CA ASN A 178 26.17 -16.06 -20.42
C ASN A 178 24.99 -15.62 -19.55
N ILE A 179 25.08 -15.89 -18.25
CA ILE A 179 24.09 -15.48 -17.26
C ILE A 179 24.79 -14.58 -16.23
N PHE A 180 24.19 -13.42 -15.98
CA PHE A 180 24.68 -12.44 -15.01
C PHE A 180 23.73 -12.37 -13.83
N ALA A 181 24.26 -12.52 -12.62
CA ALA A 181 23.54 -12.38 -11.36
C ALA A 181 24.02 -11.12 -10.63
N GLY A 182 23.14 -10.12 -10.54
CA GLY A 182 23.31 -8.95 -9.70
C GLY A 182 22.88 -9.26 -8.27
N THR A 183 23.77 -9.01 -7.31
CA THR A 183 23.55 -9.35 -5.90
C THR A 183 23.43 -8.11 -5.03
N GLU A 184 22.85 -8.29 -3.83
CA GLU A 184 22.61 -7.20 -2.88
C GLU A 184 23.89 -6.50 -2.39
N ASP A 185 25.00 -7.23 -2.22
CA ASP A 185 26.27 -6.65 -1.74
C ASP A 185 27.54 -7.25 -2.40
N GLY A 186 27.38 -8.31 -3.20
CA GLY A 186 28.50 -9.03 -3.82
C GLY A 186 28.91 -8.52 -5.20
N GLY A 187 28.15 -7.57 -5.76
CA GLY A 187 28.30 -7.10 -7.13
C GLY A 187 27.66 -8.08 -8.12
N ILE A 188 28.31 -8.27 -9.26
CA ILE A 188 27.85 -9.09 -10.37
C ILE A 188 28.67 -10.37 -10.46
N PHE A 189 27.97 -11.49 -10.58
CA PHE A 189 28.54 -12.80 -10.87
C PHE A 189 28.16 -13.23 -12.29
N LEU A 190 29.09 -13.90 -12.97
CA LEU A 190 28.92 -14.46 -14.31
C LEU A 190 28.98 -15.98 -14.25
N SER A 191 28.02 -16.63 -14.91
CA SER A 191 28.07 -18.03 -15.30
C SER A 191 28.13 -18.15 -16.82
N THR A 192 29.04 -18.99 -17.31
CA THR A 192 29.19 -19.33 -18.75
C THR A 192 28.81 -20.78 -19.05
N ASN A 193 28.26 -21.48 -18.06
CA ASN A 193 27.94 -22.91 -18.09
C ASN A 193 26.54 -23.16 -17.51
N ASN A 194 25.56 -22.35 -17.94
CA ASN A 194 24.15 -22.53 -17.60
C ASN A 194 23.87 -22.57 -16.07
N GLY A 195 24.60 -21.77 -15.28
CA GLY A 195 24.43 -21.65 -13.83
C GLY A 195 25.17 -22.70 -13.00
N GLU A 196 25.90 -23.65 -13.62
CA GLU A 196 26.63 -24.68 -12.88
C GLU A 196 27.72 -24.10 -11.97
N SER A 197 28.40 -23.04 -12.43
CA SER A 197 29.33 -22.27 -11.60
C SER A 197 29.32 -20.78 -11.91
N TRP A 198 29.73 -20.00 -10.92
CA TRP A 198 29.72 -18.54 -10.94
C TRP A 198 31.08 -17.96 -10.57
N SER A 199 31.42 -16.82 -11.17
CA SER A 199 32.63 -16.07 -10.86
C SER A 199 32.34 -14.57 -10.78
N PRO A 200 32.94 -13.82 -9.83
CA PRO A 200 32.69 -12.39 -9.70
C PRO A 200 33.33 -11.61 -10.85
N VAL A 201 32.62 -10.64 -11.40
CA VAL A 201 33.03 -9.81 -12.54
C VAL A 201 32.82 -8.32 -12.23
N ASN A 202 33.55 -7.81 -11.24
CA ASN A 202 33.25 -6.53 -10.58
C ASN A 202 34.22 -5.37 -10.89
N SER A 203 35.18 -5.58 -11.80
CA SER A 203 36.22 -4.58 -12.07
C SER A 203 35.62 -3.28 -12.62
N GLY A 204 35.84 -2.16 -11.95
CA GLY A 204 35.32 -0.84 -12.34
C GLY A 204 33.98 -0.44 -11.70
N LEU A 205 33.29 -1.34 -11.00
CA LEU A 205 32.14 -0.98 -10.17
C LEU A 205 32.61 -0.24 -8.91
N THR A 206 31.97 0.90 -8.59
CA THR A 206 32.28 1.66 -7.36
C THR A 206 31.38 1.30 -6.18
N THR A 207 30.27 0.62 -6.45
CA THR A 207 29.36 0.02 -5.47
C THR A 207 29.02 -1.40 -5.91
N LYS A 208 28.77 -2.28 -4.95
CA LYS A 208 28.45 -3.69 -5.19
C LYS A 208 26.98 -4.04 -4.92
N GLN A 209 26.18 -3.04 -4.55
CA GLN A 209 24.75 -3.20 -4.39
C GLN A 209 24.06 -3.06 -5.76
N ILE A 210 23.73 -4.20 -6.36
CA ILE A 210 23.14 -4.29 -7.70
C ILE A 210 21.64 -4.51 -7.56
N ASN A 211 20.85 -3.59 -8.11
CA ASN A 211 19.40 -3.68 -8.12
C ASN A 211 18.88 -4.28 -9.43
N SER A 212 19.56 -4.00 -10.55
CA SER A 212 19.10 -4.42 -11.87
C SER A 212 20.26 -4.71 -12.80
N VAL A 213 20.18 -5.80 -13.56
CA VAL A 213 21.06 -6.12 -14.67
C VAL A 213 20.20 -6.26 -15.92
N ALA A 214 20.59 -5.59 -17.00
CA ALA A 214 19.86 -5.62 -18.26
C ALA A 214 20.83 -5.73 -19.44
N VAL A 215 20.34 -6.27 -20.55
CA VAL A 215 21.13 -6.48 -21.77
C VAL A 215 20.51 -5.68 -22.91
N SER A 216 21.32 -4.92 -23.63
CA SER A 216 20.91 -4.22 -24.86
C SER A 216 21.94 -4.52 -25.95
N GLY A 217 21.56 -5.37 -26.90
CA GLY A 217 22.50 -5.91 -27.89
C GLY A 217 23.59 -6.73 -27.19
N THR A 218 24.85 -6.33 -27.33
CA THR A 218 26.00 -6.96 -26.68
C THR A 218 26.42 -6.29 -25.38
N THR A 219 25.86 -5.13 -25.06
CA THR A 219 26.22 -4.34 -23.87
C THR A 219 25.35 -4.74 -22.69
N ILE A 220 25.98 -4.95 -21.54
CA ILE A 220 25.30 -5.23 -20.28
C ILE A 220 25.32 -3.97 -19.43
N PHE A 221 24.19 -3.66 -18.83
CA PHE A 221 24.02 -2.53 -17.91
C PHE A 221 23.72 -3.02 -16.50
N ALA A 222 24.27 -2.34 -15.51
CA ALA A 222 24.05 -2.59 -14.11
C ALA A 222 23.55 -1.32 -13.42
N GLY A 223 22.33 -1.37 -12.89
CA GLY A 223 21.74 -0.35 -12.04
C GLY A 223 22.10 -0.63 -10.58
N THR A 224 22.60 0.39 -9.90
CA THR A 224 23.13 0.26 -8.53
C THR A 224 22.43 1.21 -7.57
N TYR A 225 22.47 0.88 -6.28
CA TYR A 225 22.08 1.81 -5.23
C TYR A 225 23.25 2.76 -4.92
N GLY A 226 23.16 4.00 -5.39
CA GLY A 226 24.07 5.10 -5.04
C GLY A 226 25.21 5.34 -6.03
N GLY A 227 25.52 4.37 -6.90
CA GLY A 227 26.55 4.48 -7.94
C GLY A 227 26.03 4.85 -9.33
N GLY A 228 24.71 4.89 -9.53
CA GLY A 228 24.08 5.06 -10.83
C GLY A 228 24.17 3.80 -11.70
N ILE A 229 24.41 4.01 -12.99
CA ILE A 229 24.42 2.99 -14.03
C ILE A 229 25.85 2.73 -14.50
N PHE A 230 26.20 1.44 -14.60
CA PHE A 230 27.46 0.98 -15.18
C PHE A 230 27.18 0.18 -16.45
N ALA A 231 28.06 0.29 -17.44
CA ALA A 231 28.00 -0.46 -18.69
C ALA A 231 29.24 -1.34 -18.87
N SER A 232 29.06 -2.51 -19.49
CA SER A 232 30.12 -3.42 -19.89
C SER A 232 29.90 -3.94 -21.30
N GLU A 233 30.93 -3.85 -22.14
CA GLU A 233 30.94 -4.33 -23.53
C GLU A 233 31.75 -5.63 -23.68
N ASN A 234 32.26 -6.19 -22.57
CA ASN A 234 33.20 -7.32 -22.57
C ASN A 234 32.78 -8.42 -21.59
N ASN A 235 31.47 -8.68 -21.49
CA ASN A 235 30.87 -9.68 -20.62
C ASN A 235 31.24 -9.50 -19.13
N GLY A 236 31.22 -8.27 -18.64
CA GLY A 236 31.45 -7.93 -17.23
C GLY A 236 32.92 -7.88 -16.81
N LYS A 237 33.88 -8.18 -17.70
CA LYS A 237 35.32 -8.12 -17.36
C LYS A 237 35.74 -6.74 -16.84
N SER A 238 35.14 -5.68 -17.38
CA SER A 238 35.26 -4.32 -16.86
C SER A 238 33.95 -3.54 -17.01
N TRP A 239 33.71 -2.63 -16.07
CA TRP A 239 32.56 -1.75 -16.02
C TRP A 239 32.98 -0.29 -16.07
N THR A 240 32.15 0.55 -16.67
CA THR A 240 32.34 2.01 -16.72
C THR A 240 31.04 2.70 -16.34
N ALA A 241 31.13 3.69 -15.45
CA ALA A 241 29.97 4.50 -15.07
C ALA A 241 29.49 5.34 -16.26
N VAL A 242 28.18 5.35 -16.50
CA VAL A 242 27.55 6.03 -17.64
C VAL A 242 26.41 6.95 -17.18
N ASN A 243 26.72 7.83 -16.23
CA ASN A 243 25.73 8.64 -15.49
C ASN A 243 25.47 10.03 -16.06
N SER A 244 26.00 10.37 -17.25
CA SER A 244 25.86 11.73 -17.79
C SER A 244 24.40 12.09 -18.02
N GLY A 245 23.88 13.07 -17.28
CA GLY A 245 22.47 13.51 -17.35
C GLY A 245 21.51 12.76 -16.40
N LEU A 246 22.02 11.78 -15.64
CA LEU A 246 21.27 11.14 -14.55
C LEU A 246 21.40 12.00 -13.29
N THR A 247 20.31 12.58 -12.80
CA THR A 247 20.34 13.46 -11.59
C THR A 247 20.21 12.69 -10.29
N ASN A 248 19.86 11.40 -10.35
CA ASN A 248 19.73 10.53 -9.19
C ASN A 248 20.44 9.19 -9.41
N ASN A 249 21.32 8.81 -8.48
CA ASN A 249 22.15 7.62 -8.60
C ASN A 249 21.56 6.37 -7.92
N HIS A 250 20.35 6.45 -7.36
CA HIS A 250 19.60 5.28 -6.90
C HIS A 250 18.79 4.71 -8.06
N VAL A 251 19.33 3.67 -8.70
CA VAL A 251 18.69 3.01 -9.84
C VAL A 251 18.05 1.73 -9.35
N TYR A 252 16.72 1.63 -9.45
CA TYR A 252 15.97 0.45 -9.04
C TYR A 252 15.81 -0.57 -10.17
N PHE A 253 15.62 -0.10 -11.40
CA PHE A 253 15.34 -0.97 -12.53
C PHE A 253 15.90 -0.40 -13.83
N ILE A 254 16.41 -1.28 -14.69
CA ILE A 254 16.79 -0.96 -16.07
C ILE A 254 15.97 -1.82 -17.02
N ALA A 255 15.34 -1.19 -18.01
CA ALA A 255 14.64 -1.88 -19.09
C ALA A 255 15.22 -1.45 -20.44
N CYS A 256 15.40 -2.42 -21.34
CA CYS A 256 15.95 -2.19 -22.67
C CYS A 256 14.89 -2.44 -23.74
N SER A 257 14.90 -1.61 -24.77
CA SER A 257 14.16 -1.82 -26.02
C SER A 257 15.14 -1.86 -27.19
N SER A 258 14.65 -2.11 -28.40
CA SER A 258 15.45 -2.02 -29.61
C SER A 258 15.99 -0.61 -29.91
N ARG A 259 15.47 0.43 -29.25
CA ARG A 259 15.80 1.85 -29.56
C ARG A 259 16.37 2.63 -28.39
N SER A 260 16.05 2.23 -27.16
CA SER A 260 16.28 3.05 -25.97
C SER A 260 16.43 2.20 -24.72
N ILE A 261 17.14 2.74 -23.75
CA ILE A 261 17.32 2.17 -22.42
C ILE A 261 16.62 3.10 -21.44
N PHE A 262 15.90 2.52 -20.49
CA PHE A 262 15.15 3.24 -19.46
C PHE A 262 15.68 2.85 -18.09
N ALA A 263 15.78 3.83 -17.20
CA ALA A 263 16.16 3.64 -15.81
C ALA A 263 15.09 4.22 -14.89
N GLY A 264 14.57 3.39 -13.98
CA GLY A 264 13.71 3.82 -12.88
C GLY A 264 14.54 4.20 -11.67
N THR A 265 14.23 5.36 -11.07
CA THR A 265 14.94 5.96 -9.94
C THR A 265 13.96 6.55 -8.92
N ASP A 266 14.45 7.12 -7.82
CA ASP A 266 13.65 7.93 -6.89
C ASP A 266 13.04 9.18 -7.54
N GLU A 267 13.67 9.70 -8.60
CA GLU A 267 13.23 10.92 -9.31
C GLU A 267 12.44 10.61 -10.59
N GLY A 268 11.99 9.37 -10.76
CA GLY A 268 11.23 8.92 -11.91
C GLY A 268 12.10 8.23 -12.95
N ILE A 269 11.75 8.43 -14.21
CA ILE A 269 12.28 7.66 -15.33
C ILE A 269 13.27 8.50 -16.12
N PHE A 270 14.42 7.92 -16.39
CA PHE A 270 15.42 8.45 -17.30
C PHE A 270 15.47 7.59 -18.56
N ILE A 271 15.65 8.23 -19.72
CA ILE A 271 15.84 7.56 -21.00
C ILE A 271 17.23 7.85 -21.56
N SER A 272 17.84 6.83 -22.19
CA SER A 272 18.98 6.98 -23.08
C SER A 272 18.65 6.44 -24.47
N SER A 273 18.86 7.26 -25.50
CA SER A 273 18.68 6.90 -26.92
C SER A 273 20.01 6.61 -27.64
N ASN A 274 21.15 6.68 -26.94
CA ASN A 274 22.48 6.57 -27.52
C ASN A 274 23.35 5.52 -26.83
N GLY A 275 22.72 4.44 -26.37
CA GLY A 275 23.40 3.30 -25.75
C GLY A 275 23.93 3.59 -24.35
N GLY A 276 23.23 4.40 -23.56
CA GLY A 276 23.57 4.70 -22.18
C GLY A 276 24.54 5.87 -22.00
N LYS A 277 25.05 6.48 -23.08
CA LYS A 277 26.05 7.56 -22.99
C LYS A 277 25.52 8.82 -22.32
N THR A 278 24.27 9.19 -22.60
CA THR A 278 23.59 10.30 -21.95
C THR A 278 22.15 9.94 -21.59
N TRP A 279 21.66 10.54 -20.52
CA TRP A 279 20.33 10.34 -19.96
C TRP A 279 19.53 11.64 -19.92
N SER A 280 18.22 11.52 -19.98
CA SER A 280 17.29 12.65 -19.82
C SER A 280 16.06 12.19 -19.05
N ALA A 281 15.60 13.02 -18.10
CA ALA A 281 14.40 12.74 -17.34
C ALA A 281 13.15 12.85 -18.24
N VAL A 282 12.25 11.88 -18.16
CA VAL A 282 11.04 11.79 -18.98
C VAL A 282 9.82 11.49 -18.10
N ASN A 283 9.45 12.47 -17.28
CA ASN A 283 8.48 12.31 -16.19
C ASN A 283 7.12 13.01 -16.43
N SER A 284 6.88 13.53 -17.64
CA SER A 284 5.66 14.29 -17.91
C SER A 284 4.42 13.40 -17.75
N GLY A 285 3.49 13.79 -16.86
CA GLY A 285 2.28 13.02 -16.54
C GLY A 285 2.47 11.88 -15.53
N LEU A 286 3.71 11.63 -15.07
CA LEU A 286 4.00 10.65 -14.02
C LEU A 286 3.75 11.30 -12.64
N THR A 287 2.57 11.03 -12.05
CA THR A 287 2.18 11.65 -10.77
C THR A 287 2.81 10.98 -9.54
N ASN A 288 3.49 9.84 -9.71
CA ASN A 288 4.32 9.20 -8.69
C ASN A 288 5.65 8.81 -9.31
N LYS A 289 6.74 9.39 -8.81
CA LYS A 289 8.10 9.25 -9.37
C LYS A 289 8.87 8.04 -8.82
N TYR A 290 8.38 7.36 -7.79
CA TYR A 290 9.03 6.16 -7.28
C TYR A 290 8.71 4.97 -8.17
N VAL A 291 9.53 4.76 -9.21
CA VAL A 291 9.33 3.73 -10.23
C VAL A 291 10.19 2.51 -9.91
N PHE A 292 9.52 1.39 -9.61
CA PHE A 292 10.17 0.14 -9.20
C PHE A 292 10.27 -0.89 -10.32
N SER A 293 9.44 -0.78 -11.36
CA SER A 293 9.44 -1.73 -12.47
C SER A 293 9.03 -1.09 -13.78
N LEU A 294 9.61 -1.61 -14.86
CA LEU A 294 9.31 -1.18 -16.23
C LEU A 294 9.12 -2.42 -17.11
N ALA A 295 8.11 -2.38 -17.97
CA ALA A 295 7.97 -3.29 -19.10
C ALA A 295 7.93 -2.51 -20.40
N VAL A 296 8.68 -2.96 -21.40
CA VAL A 296 8.81 -2.27 -22.68
C VAL A 296 8.50 -3.23 -23.82
N GLU A 297 7.55 -2.83 -24.66
CA GLU A 297 7.24 -3.50 -25.92
C GLU A 297 7.13 -2.44 -27.03
N ASP A 298 8.13 -2.37 -27.90
CA ASP A 298 8.30 -1.34 -28.92
C ASP A 298 8.19 0.11 -28.39
N LYS A 299 7.05 0.77 -28.62
CA LYS A 299 6.76 2.16 -28.18
C LYS A 299 5.90 2.19 -26.91
N LYS A 300 5.35 1.05 -26.48
CA LYS A 300 4.54 0.95 -25.27
C LYS A 300 5.46 0.68 -24.09
N ILE A 301 5.34 1.53 -23.08
CA ILE A 301 6.09 1.36 -21.84
C ILE A 301 5.12 1.41 -20.69
N PHE A 302 5.16 0.38 -19.86
CA PHE A 302 4.43 0.33 -18.61
C PHE A 302 5.40 0.60 -17.48
N ALA A 303 5.04 1.52 -16.59
CA ALA A 303 5.80 1.83 -15.38
C ALA A 303 4.97 1.48 -14.15
N GLY A 304 5.53 0.63 -13.30
CA GLY A 304 4.99 0.26 -12.01
C GLY A 304 5.58 1.14 -10.93
N THR A 305 4.70 1.73 -10.10
CA THR A 305 5.09 2.69 -9.08
C THR A 305 4.84 2.19 -7.67
N ASN A 306 5.45 2.89 -6.71
CA ASN A 306 5.29 2.67 -5.28
C ASN A 306 3.96 3.28 -4.78
N GLY A 307 2.85 2.57 -4.94
CA GLY A 307 1.54 3.00 -4.46
C GLY A 307 0.69 3.75 -5.50
N GLY A 308 1.29 4.33 -6.54
CA GLY A 308 0.58 5.04 -7.62
C GLY A 308 -0.14 4.15 -8.65
N GLY A 309 0.18 2.85 -8.66
CA GLY A 309 -0.28 1.88 -9.65
C GLY A 309 0.56 1.88 -10.93
N VAL A 310 -0.10 1.67 -12.07
CA VAL A 310 0.54 1.51 -13.38
C VAL A 310 0.36 2.78 -14.23
N PHE A 311 1.43 3.18 -14.91
CA PHE A 311 1.42 4.25 -15.92
C PHE A 311 1.80 3.67 -17.28
N LEU A 312 1.21 4.22 -18.34
CA LEU A 312 1.48 3.85 -19.73
C LEU A 312 2.01 5.06 -20.50
N SER A 313 3.11 4.87 -21.21
CA SER A 313 3.55 5.75 -22.30
C SER A 313 3.38 5.03 -23.64
N THR A 314 2.91 5.77 -24.64
CA THR A 314 2.80 5.32 -26.04
C THR A 314 3.70 6.11 -27.00
N ASP A 315 4.56 6.96 -26.45
CA ASP A 315 5.40 7.93 -27.15
C ASP A 315 6.87 7.86 -26.67
N ASN A 316 7.33 6.63 -26.36
CA ASN A 316 8.70 6.34 -25.95
C ASN A 316 9.14 7.06 -24.68
N GLY A 317 8.23 7.18 -23.70
CA GLY A 317 8.47 7.79 -22.40
C GLY A 317 8.22 9.29 -22.34
N THR A 318 7.97 9.96 -23.47
CA THR A 318 7.81 11.43 -23.52
C THR A 318 6.66 11.90 -22.63
N SER A 319 5.55 11.16 -22.60
CA SER A 319 4.43 11.41 -21.71
C SER A 319 3.83 10.12 -21.14
N TRP A 320 3.27 10.22 -19.94
CA TRP A 320 2.69 9.12 -19.18
C TRP A 320 1.25 9.41 -18.79
N ARG A 321 0.42 8.37 -18.78
CA ARG A 321 -0.94 8.41 -18.21
C ARG A 321 -1.18 7.23 -17.28
N GLY A 322 -1.88 7.44 -16.19
CA GLY A 322 -2.27 6.36 -15.28
C GLY A 322 -3.28 5.42 -15.90
N VAL A 323 -3.05 4.11 -15.78
CA VAL A 323 -3.91 3.02 -16.28
C VAL A 323 -4.11 1.99 -15.17
N SER A 324 -4.79 2.39 -14.09
CA SER A 324 -4.91 1.59 -12.87
C SER A 324 -6.33 1.10 -12.58
N SER A 325 -7.32 1.30 -13.46
CA SER A 325 -8.71 0.92 -13.13
C SER A 325 -8.82 -0.58 -12.81
N GLY A 326 -9.57 -0.93 -11.77
CA GLY A 326 -9.67 -2.31 -11.26
C GLY A 326 -8.49 -2.78 -10.39
N LEU A 327 -7.37 -2.05 -10.35
CA LEU A 327 -6.24 -2.33 -9.46
C LEU A 327 -6.54 -1.75 -8.07
N LEU A 328 -7.29 -2.48 -7.25
CA LEU A 328 -7.75 -2.02 -5.92
C LEU A 328 -6.68 -2.16 -4.82
N ASN A 329 -5.39 -2.31 -5.19
CA ASN A 329 -4.30 -2.54 -4.25
C ASN A 329 -3.72 -1.24 -3.64
N THR A 330 -4.56 -0.23 -3.45
CA THR A 330 -4.10 1.04 -2.87
C THR A 330 -4.24 1.01 -1.35
N HIS A 331 -3.26 1.58 -0.65
CA HIS A 331 -3.29 1.78 0.79
C HIS A 331 -3.99 3.12 1.08
N VAL A 332 -5.11 3.06 1.79
CA VAL A 332 -5.95 4.22 2.11
C VAL A 332 -5.72 4.62 3.57
N GLY A 333 -4.88 5.63 3.77
CA GLY A 333 -4.48 6.09 5.11
C GLY A 333 -5.49 7.04 5.76
N THR A 334 -6.36 7.69 4.99
CA THR A 334 -7.31 8.67 5.54
C THR A 334 -8.55 8.82 4.65
N ILE A 335 -9.71 8.99 5.27
CA ILE A 335 -10.97 9.28 4.58
C ILE A 335 -11.69 10.39 5.34
N VAL A 336 -12.13 11.42 4.63
CA VAL A 336 -12.99 12.48 5.16
C VAL A 336 -14.18 12.70 4.25
N MET A 337 -15.19 13.36 4.77
CA MET A 337 -16.33 13.82 3.96
C MET A 337 -16.58 15.30 4.13
N ARG A 338 -17.15 15.84 3.07
CA ARG A 338 -17.79 17.14 3.05
C ARG A 338 -19.13 16.98 2.33
N ASP A 339 -20.21 17.20 3.04
CA ASP A 339 -21.57 16.90 2.56
C ASP A 339 -21.71 15.43 2.13
N LYS A 340 -21.92 15.17 0.82
CA LYS A 340 -22.00 13.83 0.23
C LYS A 340 -20.70 13.39 -0.45
N ALA A 341 -19.73 14.29 -0.59
CA ALA A 341 -18.47 14.01 -1.23
C ALA A 341 -17.52 13.31 -0.27
N ILE A 342 -16.95 12.19 -0.71
CA ILE A 342 -15.98 11.38 0.03
C ILE A 342 -14.60 11.63 -0.58
N PHE A 343 -13.65 11.99 0.27
CA PHE A 343 -12.25 12.20 -0.10
C PHE A 343 -11.40 11.11 0.56
N ALA A 344 -10.61 10.42 -0.25
CA ALA A 344 -9.72 9.37 0.21
C ALA A 344 -8.27 9.75 -0.07
N GLY A 345 -7.46 9.88 0.99
CA GLY A 345 -6.02 10.06 0.90
C GLY A 345 -5.32 8.71 0.90
N THR A 346 -4.38 8.53 -0.02
CA THR A 346 -3.69 7.26 -0.23
C THR A 346 -2.18 7.40 -0.02
N ASN A 347 -1.54 6.28 0.28
CA ASN A 347 -0.09 6.17 0.38
C ASN A 347 0.48 5.94 -1.03
N GLY A 348 0.69 7.03 -1.78
CA GLY A 348 1.38 7.03 -3.07
C GLY A 348 0.50 7.21 -4.31
N ALA A 349 -0.84 7.24 -4.20
CA ALA A 349 -1.73 7.57 -5.33
C ALA A 349 -2.43 8.95 -5.20
N GLY A 350 -2.13 9.71 -4.15
CA GLY A 350 -2.72 11.02 -3.85
C GLY A 350 -4.14 10.94 -3.29
N VAL A 351 -4.98 11.91 -3.65
CA VAL A 351 -6.38 12.06 -3.20
C VAL A 351 -7.36 11.62 -4.29
N PHE A 352 -8.41 10.92 -3.88
CA PHE A 352 -9.54 10.55 -4.73
C PHE A 352 -10.84 11.12 -4.18
N LEU A 353 -11.75 11.48 -5.10
CA LEU A 353 -13.10 11.96 -4.82
C LEU A 353 -14.13 10.93 -5.30
N SER A 354 -15.14 10.68 -4.47
CA SER A 354 -16.39 10.04 -4.87
C SER A 354 -17.58 10.92 -4.47
N GLU A 355 -18.51 11.11 -5.40
CA GLU A 355 -19.74 11.90 -5.20
C GLU A 355 -21.01 11.02 -5.15
N ASP A 356 -20.83 9.70 -5.27
CA ASP A 356 -21.89 8.70 -5.42
C ASP A 356 -21.77 7.54 -4.43
N SER A 357 -21.28 7.86 -3.23
CA SER A 357 -21.11 6.92 -2.11
C SER A 357 -20.15 5.76 -2.42
N GLY A 358 -19.03 6.06 -3.09
CA GLY A 358 -17.95 5.10 -3.38
C GLY A 358 -18.17 4.25 -4.63
N LYS A 359 -19.23 4.47 -5.41
CA LYS A 359 -19.48 3.70 -6.63
C LYS A 359 -18.49 4.05 -7.73
N ASN A 360 -18.11 5.32 -7.82
CA ASN A 360 -17.07 5.81 -8.72
C ASN A 360 -16.08 6.68 -7.96
N TRP A 361 -14.81 6.59 -8.37
CA TRP A 361 -13.70 7.33 -7.77
C TRP A 361 -12.90 8.05 -8.85
N LYS A 362 -12.62 9.34 -8.62
CA LYS A 362 -11.83 10.19 -9.50
C LYS A 362 -10.59 10.69 -8.78
N LYS A 363 -9.40 10.52 -9.39
CA LYS A 363 -8.16 11.16 -8.90
C LYS A 363 -8.26 12.68 -9.04
N ILE A 364 -7.88 13.40 -7.99
CA ILE A 364 -8.00 14.86 -7.88
C ILE A 364 -6.69 15.44 -7.32
N ASN A 365 -5.60 15.32 -8.08
CA ASN A 365 -4.23 15.57 -7.63
C ASN A 365 -3.55 16.78 -8.31
N ASN A 366 -4.28 17.63 -9.03
CA ASN A 366 -3.62 18.74 -9.72
C ASN A 366 -2.98 19.69 -8.70
N GLY A 367 -1.68 19.97 -8.83
CA GLY A 367 -0.92 20.76 -7.86
C GLY A 367 -0.53 20.02 -6.56
N LEU A 368 -0.96 18.77 -6.36
CA LEU A 368 -0.52 17.94 -5.23
C LEU A 368 0.82 17.28 -5.59
N SER A 369 1.92 17.97 -5.33
CA SER A 369 3.28 17.55 -5.70
C SER A 369 3.78 16.31 -4.94
N ASN A 370 3.16 15.98 -3.79
CA ASN A 370 3.46 14.80 -3.00
C ASN A 370 2.22 13.89 -2.85
N PRO A 371 2.21 12.69 -3.46
CA PRO A 371 1.04 11.80 -3.47
C PRO A 371 0.92 10.91 -2.23
N TYR A 372 1.80 11.05 -1.22
CA TYR A 372 1.77 10.31 0.03
C TYR A 372 0.96 11.08 1.07
N VAL A 373 -0.35 10.84 1.09
CA VAL A 373 -1.31 11.57 1.94
C VAL A 373 -1.58 10.79 3.22
N PHE A 374 -1.15 11.32 4.36
CA PHE A 374 -1.33 10.70 5.68
C PHE A 374 -2.57 11.20 6.40
N SER A 375 -2.97 12.45 6.18
CA SER A 375 -4.13 13.01 6.85
C SER A 375 -4.91 13.95 5.94
N LEU A 376 -6.23 13.90 6.04
CA LEU A 376 -7.13 14.87 5.45
C LEU A 376 -7.92 15.56 6.56
N ALA A 377 -8.21 16.85 6.38
CA ALA A 377 -9.12 17.59 7.23
C ALA A 377 -9.99 18.54 6.41
N VAL A 378 -11.21 18.78 6.88
CA VAL A 378 -12.17 19.70 6.25
C VAL A 378 -12.49 20.82 7.22
N SER A 379 -12.35 22.07 6.77
CA SER A 379 -12.78 23.26 7.51
C SER A 379 -13.61 24.15 6.59
N GLY A 380 -14.93 24.20 6.84
CA GLY A 380 -15.88 24.83 5.93
C GLY A 380 -15.83 24.17 4.54
N THR A 381 -15.54 24.97 3.51
CA THR A 381 -15.37 24.49 2.13
C THR A 381 -13.93 24.04 1.82
N ASN A 382 -12.98 24.24 2.72
CA ASN A 382 -11.58 23.97 2.43
C ASN A 382 -11.21 22.54 2.82
N ILE A 383 -10.36 21.92 2.02
CA ILE A 383 -9.79 20.60 2.27
C ILE A 383 -8.29 20.75 2.41
N TYR A 384 -7.73 20.15 3.46
CA TYR A 384 -6.31 20.16 3.75
C TYR A 384 -5.77 18.74 3.67
N ALA A 385 -4.63 18.56 3.01
CA ALA A 385 -3.91 17.30 2.93
C ALA A 385 -2.54 17.41 3.60
N GLY A 386 -2.33 16.64 4.66
CA GLY A 386 -1.05 16.44 5.31
C GLY A 386 -0.30 15.30 4.64
N THR A 387 0.95 15.55 4.25
CA THR A 387 1.73 14.63 3.42
C THR A 387 3.03 14.18 4.07
N ASN A 388 3.60 13.11 3.53
CA ASN A 388 4.91 12.58 3.92
C ASN A 388 6.05 13.44 3.35
N GLY A 389 6.36 14.57 3.99
CA GLY A 389 7.50 15.43 3.62
C GLY A 389 7.18 16.56 2.63
N GLY A 390 5.97 16.61 2.07
CA GLY A 390 5.48 17.73 1.26
C GLY A 390 4.83 18.84 2.09
N GLY A 391 4.54 18.60 3.37
CA GLY A 391 3.85 19.53 4.25
C GLY A 391 2.34 19.48 4.08
N VAL A 392 1.69 20.64 4.19
CA VAL A 392 0.24 20.81 4.05
C VAL A 392 -0.09 21.39 2.67
N PHE A 393 -1.06 20.77 2.00
CA PHE A 393 -1.67 21.28 0.79
C PHE A 393 -3.12 21.70 1.07
N LEU A 394 -3.56 22.78 0.44
CA LEU A 394 -4.91 23.32 0.54
C LEU A 394 -5.61 23.21 -0.82
N SER A 395 -6.86 22.77 -0.80
CA SER A 395 -7.80 22.92 -1.91
C SER A 395 -9.06 23.67 -1.48
N THR A 396 -9.46 24.64 -2.29
CA THR A 396 -10.69 25.44 -2.11
C THR A 396 -11.79 25.08 -3.13
N ASP A 397 -11.52 24.13 -4.05
CA ASP A 397 -12.38 23.74 -5.17
C ASP A 397 -12.73 22.24 -5.16
N ASN A 398 -12.83 21.68 -3.94
CA ASN A 398 -12.89 20.25 -3.63
C ASN A 398 -11.93 19.34 -4.40
N GLY A 399 -10.65 19.67 -4.25
CA GLY A 399 -9.51 18.85 -4.65
C GLY A 399 -9.16 18.97 -6.12
N THR A 400 -9.91 19.76 -6.90
CA THR A 400 -9.59 19.93 -8.32
C THR A 400 -8.20 20.54 -8.48
N ASN A 401 -7.85 21.51 -7.63
CA ASN A 401 -6.51 22.09 -7.53
C ASN A 401 -6.04 22.14 -6.08
N TRP A 402 -4.74 21.90 -5.88
CA TRP A 402 -4.05 21.98 -4.60
C TRP A 402 -2.90 22.99 -4.67
N ILE A 403 -2.70 23.71 -3.58
CA ILE A 403 -1.57 24.61 -3.39
C ILE A 403 -0.84 24.28 -2.09
N GLU A 404 0.49 24.40 -2.08
CA GLU A 404 1.28 24.23 -0.86
C GLU A 404 1.10 25.43 0.08
N VAL A 405 0.82 25.17 1.36
CA VAL A 405 0.58 26.20 2.38
C VAL A 405 1.47 25.96 3.61
N ASN A 406 2.79 26.05 3.40
CA ASN A 406 3.80 25.58 4.35
C ASN A 406 4.53 26.68 5.14
N SER A 407 4.08 27.94 5.05
CA SER A 407 4.77 29.06 5.70
C SER A 407 4.82 28.87 7.22
N GLY A 408 6.01 28.85 7.81
CA GLY A 408 6.23 28.63 9.25
C GLY A 408 6.16 27.17 9.72
N LEU A 409 5.84 26.23 8.83
CA LEU A 409 5.90 24.79 9.12
C LEU A 409 7.35 24.30 9.01
N THR A 410 8.05 24.18 10.14
CA THR A 410 9.49 23.82 10.15
C THR A 410 9.75 22.33 9.87
N ASN A 411 8.72 21.50 9.92
CA ASN A 411 8.80 20.08 9.58
C ASN A 411 7.61 19.67 8.70
N LYS A 412 7.90 19.08 7.54
CA LYS A 412 6.92 18.78 6.50
C LYS A 412 6.34 17.35 6.54
N TYR A 413 6.71 16.55 7.54
CA TYR A 413 6.14 15.21 7.77
C TYR A 413 4.84 15.34 8.57
N VAL A 414 3.72 15.65 7.91
CA VAL A 414 2.43 15.95 8.57
C VAL A 414 1.61 14.67 8.69
N TYR A 415 1.55 14.10 9.90
CA TYR A 415 0.87 12.83 10.19
C TYR A 415 -0.60 12.99 10.55
N SER A 416 -0.97 14.12 11.16
CA SER A 416 -2.33 14.33 11.62
C SER A 416 -2.76 15.79 11.42
N LEU A 417 -3.97 15.98 10.92
CA LEU A 417 -4.65 17.27 10.85
C LEU A 417 -5.94 17.19 11.65
N ALA A 418 -6.21 18.23 12.45
CA ALA A 418 -7.48 18.38 13.16
C ALA A 418 -7.99 19.82 13.07
N VAL A 419 -9.30 19.98 13.14
CA VAL A 419 -9.97 21.29 13.02
C VAL A 419 -10.77 21.55 14.30
N SER A 420 -10.59 22.74 14.88
CA SER A 420 -11.40 23.24 15.98
C SER A 420 -11.88 24.65 15.66
N GLY A 421 -13.16 24.79 15.34
CA GLY A 421 -13.69 26.04 14.77
C GLY A 421 -13.00 26.38 13.45
N THR A 422 -12.37 27.56 13.40
CA THR A 422 -11.56 28.02 12.26
C THR A 422 -10.08 27.67 12.36
N ASN A 423 -9.64 27.15 13.51
CA ASN A 423 -8.23 26.82 13.74
C ASN A 423 -7.94 25.42 13.20
N ILE A 424 -6.77 25.28 12.60
CA ILE A 424 -6.28 24.02 12.05
C ILE A 424 -5.01 23.66 12.78
N PHE A 425 -4.92 22.41 13.23
CA PHE A 425 -3.79 21.87 13.95
C PHE A 425 -3.10 20.84 13.07
N ALA A 426 -1.77 20.90 13.04
CA ALA A 426 -0.93 19.92 12.33
C ALA A 426 0.00 19.24 13.33
N GLY A 427 -0.08 17.92 13.39
CA GLY A 427 0.85 17.06 14.11
C GLY A 427 1.91 16.55 13.15
N THR A 428 3.17 16.75 13.50
CA THR A 428 4.31 16.37 12.66
C THR A 428 5.22 15.37 13.33
N LEU A 429 5.98 14.62 12.53
CA LEU A 429 7.03 13.74 13.04
C LEU A 429 8.34 14.54 13.21
N GLY A 430 8.62 14.96 14.44
CA GLY A 430 9.86 15.61 14.85
C GLY A 430 9.79 17.14 14.90
N GLY A 431 8.72 17.76 14.41
CA GLY A 431 8.49 19.22 14.51
C GLY A 431 7.42 19.63 15.55
N GLY A 432 6.59 18.68 15.97
CA GLY A 432 5.65 18.85 17.07
C GLY A 432 4.27 19.22 16.56
N ALA A 433 3.54 19.98 17.37
CA ALA A 433 2.26 20.53 17.01
C ALA A 433 2.43 21.94 16.42
N PHE A 434 1.66 22.22 15.38
CA PHE A 434 1.53 23.54 14.77
C PHE A 434 0.06 23.93 14.73
N ILE A 435 -0.18 25.24 14.72
CA ILE A 435 -1.52 25.80 14.54
C ILE A 435 -1.50 26.85 13.42
N SER A 436 -2.54 26.83 12.61
CA SER A 436 -2.92 27.91 11.71
C SER A 436 -4.25 28.51 12.14
N THR A 437 -4.31 29.84 12.11
CA THR A 437 -5.51 30.64 12.43
C THR A 437 -5.99 31.44 11.21
N ASP A 438 -5.37 31.22 10.05
CA ASP A 438 -5.56 31.99 8.80
C ASP A 438 -5.82 31.05 7.60
N SER A 439 -6.60 30.00 7.84
CA SER A 439 -6.97 28.99 6.83
C SER A 439 -5.77 28.26 6.19
N GLY A 440 -4.77 27.94 7.00
CA GLY A 440 -3.57 27.20 6.58
C GLY A 440 -2.48 28.06 5.95
N THR A 441 -2.72 29.35 5.70
CA THR A 441 -1.76 30.24 5.00
C THR A 441 -0.43 30.34 5.74
N SER A 442 -0.46 30.40 7.07
CA SER A 442 0.71 30.35 7.92
C SER A 442 0.52 29.46 9.15
N TRP A 443 1.64 28.94 9.63
CA TRP A 443 1.72 28.02 10.77
C TRP A 443 2.71 28.57 11.79
N ARG A 444 2.39 28.38 13.07
CA ARG A 444 3.36 28.58 14.16
C ARG A 444 3.47 27.31 15.01
N PRO A 445 4.68 26.98 15.51
CA PRO A 445 4.84 25.89 16.46
C PRO A 445 4.16 26.22 17.78
N ILE A 446 3.55 25.22 18.39
CA ILE A 446 2.86 25.30 19.68
C ILE A 446 3.32 24.13 20.55
N ASN A 447 4.59 24.15 20.96
CA ASN A 447 5.26 23.01 21.60
C ASN A 447 5.57 23.23 23.10
N SER A 448 5.05 24.29 23.71
CA SER A 448 5.30 24.57 25.13
C SER A 448 4.71 23.46 26.01
N GLY A 449 5.56 22.73 26.73
CA GLY A 449 5.16 21.57 27.53
C GLY A 449 5.08 20.24 26.76
N LEU A 450 5.57 20.18 25.52
CA LEU A 450 5.63 18.95 24.70
C LEU A 450 7.10 18.50 24.48
N PRO A 451 7.66 17.61 25.33
CA PRO A 451 9.10 17.33 25.39
C PRO A 451 9.65 16.43 24.26
N ASN A 452 8.82 15.92 23.36
CA ASN A 452 9.24 15.13 22.20
C ASN A 452 8.24 15.31 21.04
N PRO A 453 8.60 16.07 19.99
CA PRO A 453 7.67 16.55 18.98
C PRO A 453 7.25 15.50 17.91
N ASN A 454 7.12 14.22 18.26
CA ASN A 454 6.61 13.17 17.36
C ASN A 454 5.10 12.99 17.55
N VAL A 455 4.32 13.91 16.96
CA VAL A 455 2.85 13.92 17.09
C VAL A 455 2.24 13.03 16.00
N GLY A 456 1.68 11.89 16.41
CA GLY A 456 1.06 10.91 15.52
C GLY A 456 -0.45 11.07 15.38
N SER A 457 -1.13 11.67 16.37
CA SER A 457 -2.58 11.81 16.35
C SER A 457 -3.04 13.09 17.06
N LEU A 458 -4.08 13.73 16.52
CA LEU A 458 -4.77 14.88 17.10
C LEU A 458 -6.26 14.58 17.25
N ALA A 459 -6.84 14.94 18.39
CA ALA A 459 -8.29 14.89 18.60
C ALA A 459 -8.80 16.15 19.30
N VAL A 460 -10.00 16.58 18.94
CA VAL A 460 -10.66 17.78 19.49
C VAL A 460 -11.91 17.37 20.25
N SER A 461 -12.04 17.84 21.50
CA SER A 461 -13.24 17.66 22.33
C SER A 461 -13.66 19.00 22.93
N GLY A 462 -14.66 19.64 22.31
CA GLY A 462 -15.03 21.02 22.66
C GLY A 462 -13.85 21.97 22.46
N LYS A 463 -13.42 22.65 23.53
CA LYS A 463 -12.24 23.54 23.50
C LYS A 463 -10.90 22.82 23.73
N ASN A 464 -10.95 21.56 24.14
CA ASN A 464 -9.76 20.79 24.50
C ASN A 464 -9.19 20.13 23.25
N ILE A 465 -7.87 20.13 23.16
CA ILE A 465 -7.12 19.47 22.09
C ILE A 465 -6.22 18.43 22.75
N PHE A 466 -6.19 17.25 22.18
CA PHE A 466 -5.35 16.14 22.62
C PHE A 466 -4.35 15.81 21.53
N VAL A 467 -3.08 15.65 21.91
CA VAL A 467 -2.03 15.08 21.05
C VAL A 467 -1.67 13.70 21.56
N GLY A 468 -1.64 12.74 20.66
CA GLY A 468 -1.05 11.42 20.86
C GLY A 468 0.33 11.39 20.21
N THR A 469 1.31 10.87 20.95
CA THR A 469 2.71 10.85 20.50
C THR A 469 3.22 9.43 20.30
N PHE A 470 4.26 9.27 19.49
CA PHE A 470 4.97 7.99 19.34
C PHE A 470 6.01 7.79 20.46
N GLY A 471 5.55 7.73 21.72
CA GLY A 471 6.39 7.30 22.85
C GLY A 471 6.24 8.09 24.14
N ASN A 472 5.50 9.20 24.16
CA ASN A 472 5.32 10.05 25.34
C ASN A 472 3.85 10.17 25.78
N GLY A 473 2.97 9.35 25.23
CA GLY A 473 1.57 9.25 25.60
C GLY A 473 0.74 10.40 25.04
N VAL A 474 -0.23 10.82 25.84
CA VAL A 474 -1.23 11.84 25.53
C VAL A 474 -0.94 13.14 26.28
N PHE A 475 -1.03 14.26 25.58
CA PHE A 475 -1.02 15.59 26.18
C PHE A 475 -2.32 16.33 25.87
N LEU A 476 -2.76 17.14 26.83
CA LEU A 476 -3.95 17.98 26.75
C LEU A 476 -3.54 19.44 26.69
N SER A 477 -4.17 20.19 25.78
CA SER A 477 -4.24 21.64 25.82
C SER A 477 -5.69 22.09 25.97
N SER A 478 -5.90 23.14 26.78
CA SER A 478 -7.20 23.80 26.96
C SER A 478 -7.21 25.27 26.53
N ASP A 479 -6.12 25.70 25.90
CA ASP A 479 -5.79 27.07 25.50
C ASP A 479 -5.35 27.16 24.03
N ASN A 480 -5.94 26.31 23.16
CA ASN A 480 -5.63 26.25 21.72
C ASN A 480 -4.15 25.91 21.38
N GLY A 481 -3.52 25.10 22.22
CA GLY A 481 -2.16 24.59 22.01
C GLY A 481 -1.07 25.48 22.60
N GLU A 482 -1.40 26.65 23.16
CA GLU A 482 -0.39 27.55 23.74
C GLU A 482 0.40 26.87 24.87
N SER A 483 -0.21 25.95 25.62
CA SER A 483 0.48 25.06 26.54
C SER A 483 -0.08 23.63 26.56
N TRP A 484 0.81 22.67 26.80
CA TRP A 484 0.48 21.24 26.89
C TRP A 484 0.77 20.68 28.27
N LYS A 485 -0.15 19.86 28.76
CA LYS A 485 0.00 19.09 29.99
C LYS A 485 -0.06 17.60 29.68
N GLU A 486 0.93 16.86 30.17
CA GLU A 486 0.91 15.40 30.12
C GLU A 486 -0.25 14.82 30.93
N VAL A 487 -0.99 13.88 30.34
CA VAL A 487 -2.20 13.29 30.93
C VAL A 487 -2.20 11.77 30.74
N ASN A 488 -1.20 11.08 31.31
CA ASN A 488 -0.91 9.67 31.04
C ASN A 488 -1.30 8.69 32.16
N SER A 489 -1.94 9.16 33.23
CA SER A 489 -2.22 8.29 34.39
C SER A 489 -3.07 7.08 33.99
N GLY A 490 -2.53 5.87 34.16
CA GLY A 490 -3.22 4.62 33.83
C GLY A 490 -3.03 4.12 32.39
N LEU A 491 -2.31 4.84 31.52
CA LEU A 491 -1.81 4.28 30.26
C LEU A 491 -0.64 3.33 30.55
N THR A 492 -0.69 2.11 30.02
CA THR A 492 0.43 1.16 30.10
C THR A 492 1.37 1.24 28.89
N ASN A 493 0.93 1.91 27.82
CA ASN A 493 1.71 2.14 26.61
C ASN A 493 1.59 3.61 26.19
N THR A 494 2.75 4.23 25.97
CA THR A 494 2.86 5.65 25.62
C THR A 494 3.02 5.89 24.12
N GLN A 495 2.95 4.84 23.29
CA GLN A 495 2.81 4.96 21.85
C GLN A 495 1.33 5.04 21.48
N ILE A 496 0.90 6.22 21.04
CA ILE A 496 -0.50 6.51 20.71
C ILE A 496 -0.64 6.64 19.20
N PHE A 497 -1.28 5.66 18.57
CA PHE A 497 -1.49 5.62 17.12
C PHE A 497 -2.75 6.39 16.72
N SER A 498 -3.79 6.34 17.54
CA SER A 498 -5.04 7.03 17.25
C SER A 498 -5.73 7.54 18.50
N LEU A 499 -6.21 8.78 18.41
CA LEU A 499 -7.14 9.37 19.36
C LEU A 499 -8.48 9.60 18.68
N THR A 500 -9.57 9.29 19.38
CA THR A 500 -10.92 9.69 18.95
C THR A 500 -11.77 10.11 20.14
N VAL A 501 -12.82 10.87 19.88
CA VAL A 501 -13.72 11.42 20.90
C VAL A 501 -15.14 10.96 20.62
N SER A 502 -15.81 10.36 21.59
CA SER A 502 -17.22 9.95 21.52
C SER A 502 -17.97 10.58 22.68
N GLY A 503 -18.79 11.60 22.39
CA GLY A 503 -19.37 12.46 23.42
C GLY A 503 -18.28 13.19 24.21
N THR A 504 -18.21 12.97 25.52
CA THR A 504 -17.18 13.53 26.42
C THR A 504 -16.01 12.56 26.66
N ASN A 505 -16.09 11.33 26.15
CA ASN A 505 -15.07 10.32 26.39
C ASN A 505 -13.99 10.40 25.31
N ILE A 506 -12.74 10.24 25.71
CA ILE A 506 -11.60 10.15 24.80
C ILE A 506 -11.11 8.71 24.79
N TYR A 507 -10.79 8.22 23.61
CA TYR A 507 -10.25 6.89 23.39
C TYR A 507 -8.86 7.00 22.78
N ALA A 508 -7.93 6.17 23.26
CA ALA A 508 -6.58 6.05 22.74
C ALA A 508 -6.33 4.62 22.26
N GLY A 509 -5.95 4.49 21.00
CA GLY A 509 -5.52 3.25 20.38
C GLY A 509 -4.00 3.14 20.45
N THR A 510 -3.52 1.96 20.83
CA THR A 510 -2.10 1.67 21.02
C THR A 510 -1.68 0.51 20.12
N PRO A 511 -0.38 0.40 19.77
CA PRO A 511 0.11 -0.65 18.88
C PRO A 511 0.04 -2.06 19.50
N GLU A 512 0.02 -2.21 20.83
CA GLU A 512 0.14 -3.53 21.48
C GLU A 512 -0.70 -3.69 22.77
N ASP A 513 -1.38 -2.65 23.27
CA ASP A 513 -2.09 -2.67 24.57
C ASP A 513 -3.61 -2.45 24.42
N GLY A 514 -4.11 -2.42 23.19
CA GLY A 514 -5.52 -2.23 22.87
C GLY A 514 -5.97 -0.77 22.97
N VAL A 515 -7.22 -0.60 23.38
CA VAL A 515 -7.91 0.68 23.52
C VAL A 515 -7.97 1.09 25.00
N PHE A 516 -7.61 2.33 25.26
CA PHE A 516 -7.82 3.00 26.54
C PHE A 516 -8.96 4.00 26.44
N ILE A 517 -9.70 4.18 27.53
CA ILE A 517 -10.73 5.20 27.64
C ILE A 517 -10.42 6.14 28.81
N SER A 518 -10.60 7.44 28.58
CA SER A 518 -10.71 8.45 29.61
C SER A 518 -12.11 9.07 29.61
N THR A 519 -12.65 9.27 30.81
CA THR A 519 -13.95 9.90 31.07
C THR A 519 -13.82 11.23 31.82
N ASP A 520 -12.59 11.72 31.98
CA ASP A 520 -12.22 12.86 32.83
C ASP A 520 -11.18 13.78 32.13
N ASN A 521 -11.37 13.99 30.82
CA ASN A 521 -10.51 14.81 29.96
C ASN A 521 -9.03 14.36 29.94
N GLY A 522 -8.79 13.06 29.89
CA GLY A 522 -7.45 12.47 29.85
C GLY A 522 -6.78 12.34 31.21
N THR A 523 -7.34 12.91 32.28
CA THR A 523 -6.69 12.91 33.61
C THR A 523 -6.34 11.49 34.07
N SER A 524 -7.24 10.54 33.82
CA SER A 524 -6.99 9.11 34.03
C SER A 524 -7.51 8.27 32.86
N TRP A 525 -6.81 7.15 32.64
CA TRP A 525 -7.09 6.18 31.61
C TRP A 525 -7.25 4.80 32.21
N ARG A 526 -8.09 3.99 31.56
CA ARG A 526 -8.19 2.56 31.85
C ARG A 526 -8.31 1.78 30.55
N PRO A 527 -7.74 0.56 30.48
CA PRO A 527 -7.93 -0.31 29.33
C PRO A 527 -9.42 -0.71 29.20
N THR A 528 -9.90 -0.85 27.98
CA THR A 528 -11.29 -1.19 27.68
C THR A 528 -11.36 -2.22 26.55
N ASN A 529 -10.75 -3.39 26.76
CA ASN A 529 -10.42 -4.34 25.67
C ASN A 529 -11.33 -5.58 25.59
N THR A 530 -12.36 -5.69 26.43
CA THR A 530 -13.23 -6.88 26.47
C THR A 530 -13.89 -7.12 25.11
N GLY A 531 -13.59 -8.26 24.48
CA GLY A 531 -14.13 -8.63 23.16
C GLY A 531 -13.25 -8.29 21.97
N LEU A 532 -12.15 -7.53 22.16
CA LEU A 532 -11.09 -7.42 21.16
C LEU A 532 -10.29 -8.73 21.13
N THR A 533 -10.05 -9.28 19.94
CA THR A 533 -9.23 -10.50 19.80
C THR A 533 -7.76 -10.20 19.53
N THR A 534 -7.42 -8.94 19.25
CA THR A 534 -6.06 -8.43 19.07
C THR A 534 -5.92 -7.11 19.85
N PRO A 535 -4.77 -6.85 20.48
CA PRO A 535 -4.51 -5.58 21.15
C PRO A 535 -3.91 -4.52 20.20
N LYS A 536 -3.70 -4.83 18.92
CA LYS A 536 -3.05 -3.92 17.96
C LYS A 536 -4.07 -3.00 17.31
N ILE A 537 -4.10 -1.73 17.73
CA ILE A 537 -5.07 -0.74 17.25
C ILE A 537 -4.38 0.26 16.31
N ASP A 538 -4.75 0.23 15.04
CA ASP A 538 -4.22 1.15 14.03
C ASP A 538 -5.03 2.45 13.99
N CYS A 539 -6.35 2.36 14.10
CA CYS A 539 -7.20 3.54 14.04
C CYS A 539 -8.47 3.43 14.90
N LEU A 540 -8.95 4.58 15.35
CA LEU A 540 -10.21 4.72 16.07
C LEU A 540 -11.07 5.81 15.40
N ALA A 541 -12.38 5.60 15.42
CA ALA A 541 -13.37 6.60 15.02
C ALA A 541 -14.61 6.51 15.89
N SER A 542 -15.47 7.54 15.84
CA SER A 542 -16.70 7.58 16.62
C SER A 542 -17.89 8.06 15.80
N LYS A 543 -19.06 7.48 16.07
CA LYS A 543 -20.36 7.84 15.51
C LYS A 543 -21.38 7.96 16.63
N GLY A 544 -21.71 9.17 17.03
CA GLY A 544 -22.62 9.37 18.16
C GLY A 544 -22.05 8.73 19.43
N LYS A 545 -22.61 7.59 19.87
CA LYS A 545 -22.11 6.82 21.02
C LYS A 545 -21.26 5.61 20.63
N THR A 546 -21.30 5.20 19.36
CA THR A 546 -20.55 4.06 18.85
C THR A 546 -19.09 4.46 18.66
N VAL A 547 -18.18 3.62 19.14
CA VAL A 547 -16.74 3.71 18.84
C VAL A 547 -16.37 2.55 17.94
N ILE A 548 -15.55 2.82 16.93
CA ILE A 548 -15.09 1.87 15.93
C ILE A 548 -13.58 1.77 16.10
N ALA A 549 -13.06 0.54 16.12
CA ALA A 549 -11.64 0.26 16.16
C ALA A 549 -11.22 -0.56 14.93
N GLY A 550 -10.23 -0.06 14.22
CA GLY A 550 -9.51 -0.76 13.16
C GLY A 550 -8.23 -1.33 13.75
N THR A 551 -7.95 -2.57 13.39
CA THR A 551 -6.87 -3.35 14.01
C THR A 551 -5.97 -3.98 12.97
N PHE A 552 -4.72 -4.20 13.37
CA PHE A 552 -3.76 -4.94 12.58
C PHE A 552 -4.08 -6.44 12.63
N GLY A 553 -4.42 -7.02 11.49
CA GLY A 553 -4.79 -8.43 11.30
C GLY A 553 -6.15 -8.86 11.87
N GLY A 554 -6.73 -8.07 12.80
CA GLY A 554 -7.97 -8.40 13.50
C GLY A 554 -9.25 -7.85 12.86
N GLY A 555 -9.14 -6.99 11.84
CA GLY A 555 -10.25 -6.32 11.16
C GLY A 555 -10.86 -5.15 11.95
N VAL A 556 -12.18 -5.05 11.96
CA VAL A 556 -12.97 -3.94 12.52
C VAL A 556 -13.81 -4.40 13.71
N TYR A 557 -13.80 -3.60 14.76
CA TYR A 557 -14.61 -3.80 15.97
C TYR A 557 -15.47 -2.59 16.24
N THR A 558 -16.66 -2.81 16.80
CA THR A 558 -17.55 -1.72 17.24
C THR A 558 -17.92 -1.88 18.70
N SER A 559 -18.16 -0.75 19.36
CA SER A 559 -18.65 -0.68 20.73
C SER A 559 -19.71 0.41 20.87
N ASP A 560 -20.94 0.01 21.20
CA ASP A 560 -22.06 0.93 21.44
C ASP A 560 -22.24 1.29 22.93
N ASN A 561 -21.38 0.78 23.80
CA ASN A 561 -21.49 0.89 25.25
C ASN A 561 -20.25 1.53 25.90
N SER A 562 -19.70 2.53 25.21
CA SER A 562 -18.50 3.27 25.64
C SER A 562 -17.27 2.38 25.85
N GLY A 563 -17.06 1.38 25.00
CA GLY A 563 -15.88 0.51 25.05
C GLY A 563 -15.98 -0.67 26.03
N LYS A 564 -17.05 -0.76 26.85
CA LYS A 564 -17.19 -1.84 27.86
C LYS A 564 -17.12 -3.24 27.24
N SER A 565 -17.63 -3.38 26.01
CA SER A 565 -17.43 -4.57 25.20
C SER A 565 -17.32 -4.21 23.73
N TRP A 566 -16.51 -4.97 23.01
CA TRP A 566 -16.33 -4.85 21.57
C TRP A 566 -16.92 -6.05 20.85
N LYS A 567 -17.56 -5.77 19.72
CA LYS A 567 -18.09 -6.77 18.80
C LYS A 567 -17.28 -6.71 17.51
N GLN A 568 -16.78 -7.86 17.09
CA GLN A 568 -16.11 -8.01 15.80
C GLN A 568 -17.14 -7.86 14.67
N GLU A 569 -16.82 -7.03 13.68
CA GLU A 569 -17.68 -6.67 12.56
C GLU A 569 -16.95 -6.91 11.23
N ASN A 570 -16.38 -8.11 11.05
CA ASN A 570 -15.48 -8.41 9.93
C ASN A 570 -16.13 -9.07 8.72
N SER A 571 -17.44 -9.35 8.72
CA SER A 571 -18.04 -10.07 7.61
C SER A 571 -17.78 -9.33 6.28
N GLY A 572 -17.04 -9.95 5.35
CA GLY A 572 -16.59 -9.34 4.09
C GLY A 572 -15.24 -8.63 4.15
N LEU A 573 -14.72 -8.30 5.34
CA LEU A 573 -13.46 -7.59 5.59
C LEU A 573 -12.46 -8.43 6.43
N GLU A 574 -12.50 -9.76 6.29
CA GLU A 574 -11.70 -10.65 7.13
C GLU A 574 -10.20 -10.56 6.81
N ASN A 575 -9.38 -10.43 7.86
CA ASN A 575 -7.90 -10.36 7.76
C ASN A 575 -7.39 -9.20 6.90
N ILE A 576 -8.11 -8.07 6.90
CA ILE A 576 -7.69 -6.83 6.25
C ILE A 576 -7.53 -5.76 7.32
N ASP A 577 -6.38 -5.09 7.29
CA ASP A 577 -6.06 -4.00 8.21
C ASP A 577 -6.85 -2.74 7.82
N ALA A 578 -7.60 -2.19 8.78
CA ALA A 578 -8.34 -0.94 8.63
C ALA A 578 -7.54 0.21 9.25
N TYR A 579 -7.20 1.21 8.44
CA TYR A 579 -6.35 2.35 8.81
C TYR A 579 -7.11 3.66 8.97
N SER A 580 -8.32 3.75 8.43
CA SER A 580 -9.16 4.93 8.58
C SER A 580 -10.63 4.59 8.48
N PHE A 581 -11.47 5.42 9.11
CA PHE A 581 -12.91 5.32 8.97
C PHE A 581 -13.53 6.68 8.64
N CYS A 582 -14.61 6.65 7.88
CA CYS A 582 -15.49 7.79 7.69
C CYS A 582 -16.95 7.36 7.79
N ILE A 583 -17.80 8.22 8.34
CA ILE A 583 -19.19 7.85 8.67
C ILE A 583 -20.16 8.66 7.83
N ASN A 584 -20.86 8.00 6.89
CA ASN A 584 -21.79 8.63 5.96
C ASN A 584 -23.24 8.24 6.30
N GLY A 585 -23.94 9.09 7.05
CA GLY A 585 -25.32 8.80 7.44
C GLY A 585 -25.38 7.53 8.28
N SER A 586 -26.03 6.47 7.80
CA SER A 586 -26.05 5.14 8.44
C SER A 586 -24.79 4.31 8.14
N SER A 587 -24.09 4.60 7.05
CA SER A 587 -22.96 3.80 6.57
C SER A 587 -21.63 4.13 7.25
N ILE A 588 -20.73 3.17 7.23
CA ILE A 588 -19.34 3.28 7.66
C ILE A 588 -18.46 2.92 6.46
N LEU A 589 -17.52 3.79 6.12
CA LEU A 589 -16.45 3.51 5.17
C LEU A 589 -15.18 3.17 5.94
N ALA A 590 -14.47 2.15 5.50
CA ALA A 590 -13.17 1.75 6.02
C ALA A 590 -12.12 1.84 4.91
N GLY A 591 -11.07 2.63 5.14
CA GLY A 591 -9.87 2.64 4.31
C GLY A 591 -8.89 1.59 4.81
N THR A 592 -8.37 0.79 3.90
CA THR A 592 -7.59 -0.39 4.26
C THR A 592 -6.20 -0.40 3.64
N ASN A 593 -5.33 -1.27 4.13
CA ASN A 593 -4.01 -1.51 3.55
C ASN A 593 -4.10 -2.41 2.33
N GLY A 594 -3.76 -1.87 1.15
CA GLY A 594 -3.68 -2.64 -0.10
C GLY A 594 -5.01 -3.24 -0.58
N ARG A 595 -6.16 -2.76 -0.08
CA ARG A 595 -7.50 -3.27 -0.46
C ARG A 595 -8.53 -2.16 -0.69
N GLY A 596 -8.09 -0.91 -0.85
CA GLY A 596 -8.96 0.20 -1.20
C GLY A 596 -9.94 0.58 -0.07
N ILE A 597 -11.18 0.86 -0.43
CA ILE A 597 -12.24 1.26 0.52
C ILE A 597 -13.37 0.25 0.53
N TRP A 598 -13.87 -0.02 1.73
CA TRP A 598 -15.01 -0.87 1.99
C TRP A 598 -16.14 -0.05 2.62
N VAL A 599 -17.38 -0.43 2.37
CA VAL A 599 -18.57 0.21 2.93
C VAL A 599 -19.48 -0.82 3.60
N LYS A 600 -20.12 -0.40 4.69
CA LYS A 600 -21.16 -1.12 5.42
C LYS A 600 -22.30 -0.20 5.79
#